data_AF-A0A147DLP2-F1
#
_entry.id   AF-A0A147DLP2-F1
#
_cell.length_a   1.000
_cell.length_b   1.000
_cell.length_c   1.000
_cell.angle_alpha   90.00
_cell.angle_beta   90.00
_cell.angle_gamma   90.00
#
_symmetry.space_group_name_H-M   'P 1'
#
loop_
_entity.id
_entity.type
_entity.pdbx_description
1 polymer ?
#
loop_
_entity_poly.entity_id
_entity_poly.type
_entity_poly.pdbx_seq_one_letter_code
_entity_poly.pdbx_strand_id
1 'polypeptide(L)'
;MDDDRYGSDVLSGDWRSKGVKKVRQVPLERDMVLEDPDSGWAGAVVGLEAGNVTLEDWKGRTRAFPFTGQFLLEGELVTLGHPQAPVGRSASAAPPARAVGKDGRPVA
;
A
#
# COMPACT_ATOMS: atom_id res chain seq x y z
N MET A 1 34.10 14.90 46.84
CA MET A 1 32.69 14.56 47.14
C MET A 1 31.99 14.64 45.82
N ASP A 2 32.19 13.57 45.08
CA ASP A 2 31.85 13.40 43.69
C ASP A 2 30.36 13.06 43.68
N ASP A 3 29.56 14.08 43.37
CA ASP A 3 28.11 13.98 43.27
C ASP A 3 27.80 13.07 42.09
N ASP A 4 27.41 11.84 42.41
CA ASP A 4 27.10 10.75 41.50
C ASP A 4 25.82 11.09 40.70
N ARG A 5 25.98 11.98 39.70
CA ARG A 5 24.91 12.48 38.81
C ARG A 5 24.39 11.43 37.81
N TYR A 6 24.80 10.18 37.96
CA TYR A 6 24.34 9.05 37.15
C TYR A 6 24.01 7.85 38.05
N GLY A 7 23.44 8.13 39.22
CA GLY A 7 22.88 7.12 40.10
C GLY A 7 21.56 6.58 39.58
N SER A 8 21.59 5.33 39.12
CA SER A 8 20.45 4.44 38.87
C SER A 8 19.82 4.52 37.47
N ASP A 9 20.47 3.78 36.57
CA ASP A 9 19.79 2.71 35.85
C ASP A 9 18.62 3.12 34.94
N VAL A 10 18.97 3.73 33.81
CA VAL A 10 18.06 3.96 32.68
C VAL A 10 17.77 2.68 31.86
N LEU A 11 18.09 1.47 32.37
CA LEU A 11 17.96 0.21 31.62
C LEU A 11 17.19 -0.92 32.35
N SER A 12 16.78 -0.73 33.61
CA SER A 12 16.13 -1.77 34.45
C SER A 12 14.61 -1.78 34.36
N GLY A 13 14.01 -0.80 33.68
CA GLY A 13 12.59 -0.87 33.33
C GLY A 13 12.41 -1.83 32.16
N ASP A 14 11.45 -2.75 32.27
CA ASP A 14 10.98 -3.72 31.28
C ASP A 14 10.73 -3.10 29.87
N TRP A 15 11.81 -2.77 29.15
CA TRP A 15 11.76 -2.09 27.85
C TRP A 15 11.40 -3.06 26.72
N ARG A 16 11.56 -4.36 26.98
CA ARG A 16 11.26 -5.44 26.05
C ARG A 16 9.76 -5.58 25.77
N SER A 17 8.89 -5.19 26.70
CA SER A 17 7.43 -5.36 26.53
C SER A 17 6.69 -4.08 26.11
N LYS A 18 7.31 -2.89 26.21
CA LYS A 18 6.64 -1.61 25.89
C LYS A 18 6.51 -1.30 24.39
N GLY A 19 7.17 -2.08 23.53
CA GLY A 19 7.41 -1.68 22.14
C GLY A 19 6.89 -2.62 21.05
N VAL A 20 6.18 -3.70 21.39
CA VAL A 20 5.58 -4.56 20.35
C VAL A 20 4.35 -3.85 19.80
N LYS A 21 4.56 -2.86 18.92
CA LYS A 21 3.49 -2.30 18.10
C LYS A 21 2.91 -3.46 17.31
N LYS A 22 1.68 -3.84 17.65
CA LYS A 22 0.96 -4.87 16.91
C LYS A 22 0.83 -4.37 15.48
N VAL A 23 1.53 -5.04 14.55
CA VAL A 23 1.50 -4.69 13.13
C VAL A 23 0.04 -4.72 12.68
N ARG A 24 -0.44 -3.59 12.15
CA ARG A 24 -1.82 -3.45 11.73
C ARG A 24 -2.03 -4.31 10.50
N GLN A 25 -2.97 -5.25 10.56
CA GLN A 25 -3.41 -5.98 9.39
C GLN A 25 -4.44 -5.14 8.63
N VAL A 26 -4.19 -4.85 7.36
CA VAL A 26 -5.06 -4.03 6.51
C VAL A 26 -5.45 -4.86 5.30
N PRO A 27 -6.75 -5.00 4.95
CA PRO A 27 -7.14 -5.67 3.72
C PRO A 27 -6.50 -4.95 2.52
N LEU A 28 -6.00 -5.71 1.56
CA LEU A 28 -5.46 -5.12 0.35
C LEU A 28 -6.59 -4.47 -0.46
N GLU A 29 -6.44 -3.17 -0.73
CA GLU A 29 -7.40 -2.39 -1.50
C GLU A 29 -6.73 -1.80 -2.75
N ARG A 30 -7.53 -1.55 -3.78
CA ARG A 30 -7.05 -0.89 -5.00
C ARG A 30 -6.77 0.59 -4.71
N ASP A 31 -5.79 1.15 -5.40
CA ASP A 31 -5.36 2.55 -5.28
C ASP A 31 -4.76 2.91 -3.90
N MET A 32 -4.63 1.94 -3.00
CA MET A 32 -3.88 2.06 -1.74
C MET A 32 -2.40 2.31 -2.04
N VAL A 33 -1.80 3.32 -1.41
CA VAL A 33 -0.37 3.61 -1.58
C VAL A 33 0.43 2.84 -0.54
N LEU A 34 1.29 1.95 -1.02
CA LEU A 34 2.17 1.13 -0.20
C LEU A 34 3.63 1.48 -0.52
N GLU A 35 4.46 1.46 0.52
CA GLU A 35 5.91 1.56 0.41
C GLU A 35 6.57 0.24 0.82
N ASP A 36 7.52 -0.22 0.03
CA ASP A 36 8.41 -1.32 0.38
C ASP A 36 9.69 -0.78 1.03
N PRO A 37 9.95 -1.06 2.32
CA PRO A 37 11.07 -0.47 3.06
C PRO A 37 12.44 -1.02 2.62
N ASP A 38 12.51 -2.20 1.99
CA ASP A 38 13.76 -2.79 1.53
C ASP A 38 14.26 -2.14 0.24
N SER A 39 13.37 -1.93 -0.73
CA SER A 39 13.71 -1.31 -2.02
C SER A 39 13.50 0.21 -2.08
N GLY A 40 12.80 0.80 -1.10
CA GLY A 40 12.43 2.22 -1.09
C GLY A 40 11.41 2.59 -2.17
N TRP A 41 10.64 1.63 -2.65
CA TRP A 41 9.63 1.85 -3.68
C TRP A 41 8.29 2.23 -3.06
N ALA A 42 7.68 3.32 -3.52
CA ALA A 42 6.34 3.74 -3.13
C ALA A 42 5.41 3.80 -4.35
N GLY A 43 4.23 3.20 -4.26
CA GLY A 43 3.27 3.19 -5.36
C GLY A 43 1.87 2.73 -4.96
N ALA A 44 0.91 2.99 -5.85
CA ALA A 44 -0.49 2.61 -5.68
C ALA A 44 -0.73 1.16 -6.10
N VAL A 45 -1.54 0.42 -5.34
CA VAL A 45 -1.94 -0.95 -5.65
C VAL A 45 -2.83 -0.97 -6.89
N VAL A 46 -2.32 -1.56 -7.97
CA VAL A 46 -3.04 -1.71 -9.23
C VAL A 46 -3.49 -3.15 -9.51
N GLY A 47 -2.96 -4.11 -8.75
CA GLY A 47 -3.35 -5.51 -8.88
C GLY A 47 -2.77 -6.45 -7.83
N LEU A 48 -3.37 -7.63 -7.71
CA LEU A 48 -2.85 -8.80 -7.02
C LEU A 48 -2.92 -10.01 -7.94
N GLU A 49 -1.77 -10.58 -8.29
CA GLU A 49 -1.69 -11.75 -9.19
C GLU A 49 -0.64 -12.74 -8.68
N ALA A 50 -0.99 -14.03 -8.67
CA ALA A 50 -0.08 -15.12 -8.29
C ALA A 50 0.67 -14.89 -6.95
N GLY A 51 0.02 -14.23 -5.98
CA GLY A 51 0.61 -13.91 -4.68
C GLY A 51 1.53 -12.69 -4.68
N ASN A 52 1.56 -11.90 -5.75
CA ASN A 52 2.31 -10.65 -5.84
C ASN A 52 1.38 -9.44 -5.98
N VAL A 53 1.67 -8.40 -5.20
CA VAL A 53 1.02 -7.09 -5.29
C VAL A 53 1.77 -6.26 -6.32
N THR A 54 1.05 -5.69 -7.28
CA THR A 54 1.62 -4.78 -8.28
C THR A 54 1.39 -3.35 -7.82
N LEU A 55 2.49 -2.60 -7.68
CA LEU A 55 2.50 -1.18 -7.29
C LEU A 55 2.91 -0.32 -8.48
N GLU A 56 2.16 0.75 -8.75
CA GLU A 56 2.47 1.77 -9.76
C GLU A 56 2.99 3.06 -9.08
N ASP A 57 4.15 3.56 -9.49
CA ASP A 57 4.71 4.82 -8.97
C ASP A 57 4.12 6.06 -9.67
N TRP A 58 4.46 7.24 -9.17
CA TRP A 58 4.01 8.53 -9.74
C TRP A 58 4.52 8.81 -11.16
N LYS A 59 5.49 8.02 -11.66
CA LYS A 59 5.98 8.09 -13.04
C LYS A 59 5.32 7.04 -13.94
N GLY A 60 4.32 6.29 -13.45
CA GLY A 60 3.62 5.25 -14.18
C GLY A 60 4.44 3.96 -14.35
N ARG A 61 5.50 3.77 -13.57
CA ARG A 61 6.30 2.53 -13.57
C ARG A 61 5.64 1.53 -12.64
N THR A 62 5.57 0.27 -13.04
CA THR A 62 4.97 -0.79 -12.23
C THR A 62 6.03 -1.77 -11.75
N ARG A 63 5.85 -2.28 -10.52
CA ARG A 63 6.71 -3.32 -9.95
C ARG A 63 5.89 -4.27 -9.08
N ALA A 64 6.22 -5.56 -9.16
CA ALA A 64 5.58 -6.61 -8.38
C ALA A 64 6.38 -6.90 -7.11
N PHE A 65 5.67 -7.04 -5.99
CA PHE A 65 6.22 -7.36 -4.68
C PHE A 65 5.47 -8.55 -4.06
N PRO A 66 6.12 -9.43 -3.31
CA PRO A 66 5.44 -10.54 -2.64
C PRO A 66 4.35 -10.02 -1.69
N PHE A 67 3.15 -10.60 -1.74
CA PHE A 67 2.05 -10.25 -0.83
C PHE A 67 2.42 -10.49 0.66
N THR A 68 3.32 -11.43 0.91
CA THR A 68 3.86 -11.73 2.24
C THR A 68 4.98 -10.78 2.69
N GLY A 69 5.30 -9.77 1.87
CA GLY A 69 6.33 -8.77 2.17
C GLY A 69 5.93 -7.83 3.31
N GLN A 70 6.89 -6.98 3.71
CA GLN A 70 6.67 -5.91 4.67
C GLN A 70 6.32 -4.65 3.88
N PHE A 71 5.23 -3.99 4.24
CA PHE A 71 4.82 -2.75 3.59
C PHE A 71 4.58 -1.66 4.62
N LEU A 72 4.85 -0.42 4.25
CA LEU A 72 4.42 0.74 5.00
C LEU A 72 3.18 1.33 4.32
N LEU A 73 2.13 1.56 5.09
CA LEU A 73 0.99 2.37 4.72
C LEU A 73 1.08 3.68 5.49
N GLU A 74 1.20 4.80 4.78
CA GLU A 74 1.36 6.13 5.40
C GLU A 74 2.54 6.19 6.40
N GLY A 75 3.61 5.44 6.12
CA GLY A 75 4.80 5.34 6.98
C GLY A 75 4.65 4.39 8.17
N GLU A 76 3.51 3.72 8.34
CA GLU A 76 3.30 2.70 9.38
C GLU A 76 3.43 1.29 8.80
N LEU A 77 4.21 0.43 9.48
CA LEU A 77 4.35 -0.98 9.10
C LEU A 77 3.01 -1.71 9.20
N VAL A 78 2.58 -2.30 8.08
CA VAL A 78 1.34 -3.07 7.95
C VAL A 78 1.60 -4.45 7.38
N THR A 79 0.70 -5.38 7.70
CA THR A 79 0.61 -6.68 7.02
C THR A 79 -0.61 -6.67 6.13
N LEU A 80 -0.45 -7.14 4.91
CA LEU A 80 -1.55 -7.21 3.97
C LEU A 80 -2.46 -8.40 4.29
N GLY A 81 -3.74 -8.10 4.47
CA GLY A 81 -4.82 -9.06 4.55
C GLY A 81 -5.41 -9.33 3.16
N HIS A 82 -6.12 -10.44 3.02
CA HIS A 82 -6.81 -10.75 1.78
C HIS A 82 -7.74 -9.60 1.37
N PRO A 83 -7.82 -9.30 0.06
CA PRO A 83 -8.65 -8.21 -0.42
C PRO A 83 -10.13 -8.51 -0.19
N GLN A 84 -10.89 -7.52 0.27
CA GLN A 84 -12.35 -7.63 0.43
C GLN A 84 -13.10 -7.37 -0.88
N ALA A 85 -12.44 -6.72 -1.84
CA ALA A 85 -12.94 -6.45 -3.18
C ALA A 85 -11.87 -6.78 -4.23
N PRO A 86 -12.24 -7.09 -5.49
CA PRO A 86 -11.26 -7.40 -6.52
C PRO A 86 -10.23 -6.29 -6.72
N VAL A 87 -8.97 -6.60 -6.44
CA VAL A 87 -7.81 -5.73 -6.65
C VAL A 87 -7.21 -6.03 -8.03
N GLY A 88 -7.81 -5.41 -9.05
CA GLY A 88 -7.38 -5.56 -10.44
C GLY A 88 -8.31 -4.82 -11.38
N ARG A 89 -7.94 -4.76 -12.65
CA ARG A 89 -8.87 -4.31 -13.68
C ARG A 89 -10.02 -5.32 -13.79
N SER A 90 -11.18 -4.97 -13.26
CA SER A 90 -12.44 -5.46 -13.79
C SER A 90 -12.40 -5.15 -15.29
N ALA A 91 -12.47 -6.16 -16.15
CA ALA A 91 -12.65 -5.96 -17.59
C ALA A 91 -14.06 -5.43 -17.87
N SER A 92 -14.36 -4.21 -17.42
CA SER A 92 -15.53 -3.42 -17.82
C SER A 92 -15.38 -1.98 -17.31
N ALA A 93 -14.49 -1.24 -17.96
CA ALA A 93 -14.66 0.18 -18.14
C ALA A 93 -14.04 0.49 -19.50
N ALA A 94 -14.82 0.23 -20.54
CA ALA A 94 -14.57 0.85 -21.84
C ALA A 94 -14.39 2.37 -21.61
N PRO A 95 -13.49 3.05 -22.32
CA PRO A 95 -13.50 4.52 -22.32
C PRO A 95 -14.92 4.97 -22.65
N PRO A 96 -15.46 6.07 -22.09
CA PRO A 96 -16.71 6.60 -22.60
C PRO A 96 -16.48 6.85 -24.08
N ALA A 97 -17.13 6.04 -24.93
CA ALA A 97 -17.16 6.26 -26.35
C ALA A 97 -17.71 7.67 -26.50
N ARG A 98 -16.86 8.57 -26.99
CA ARG A 98 -17.27 9.90 -27.40
C ARG A 98 -18.26 9.70 -28.54
N ALA A 99 -19.54 9.65 -28.20
CA ALA A 99 -20.64 9.60 -29.14
C ALA A 99 -20.63 10.94 -29.90
N VAL A 100 -19.92 10.97 -31.02
CA VAL A 100 -20.20 11.96 -32.07
C VAL A 100 -21.51 11.51 -32.71
N GLY A 101 -22.55 12.32 -32.50
CA GLY A 101 -23.88 12.05 -33.01
C GLY A 101 -23.86 11.88 -34.53
N LYS A 102 -24.49 10.81 -35.00
CA LYS A 102 -24.93 10.69 -36.39
C LYS A 102 -26.12 11.64 -36.57
N ASP A 103 -25.90 12.86 -37.07
CA ASP A 103 -27.00 13.61 -37.67
C ASP A 103 -27.15 13.15 -39.12
N GLY A 104 -27.70 11.95 -39.25
CA GLY A 104 -28.37 11.53 -40.48
C GLY A 104 -29.77 12.13 -40.47
N ARG A 105 -29.98 13.22 -41.21
CA ARG A 105 -31.30 13.65 -41.67
C ARG A 105 -31.36 13.52 -43.20
N PRO A 106 -32.03 12.49 -43.73
CA PRO A 106 -32.66 12.60 -45.04
C PRO A 106 -34.07 13.18 -44.84
N VAL A 107 -34.37 14.30 -45.49
CA VAL A 107 -35.75 14.80 -45.63
C VAL A 107 -35.87 15.56 -46.95
N ALA A 108 -36.75 14.98 -47.79
CA ALA A 108 -37.48 15.49 -48.97
C ALA A 108 -36.69 16.12 -50.12
#